data_AF-A0AB36XWU7-F1
#
_entry.id   AF-A0AB36XWU7-F1
#
_cell.length_a   1.000
_cell.length_b   1.000
_cell.length_c   1.000
_cell.angle_alpha   90.00
_cell.angle_beta   90.00
_cell.angle_gamma   90.00
#
_symmetry.space_group_name_H-M   'P 1'
#
loop_
_entity.id
_entity.type
_entity.pdbx_description
1 polymer ?
#
loop_
_entity_poly.entity_id
_entity_poly.type
_entity_poly.pdbx_seq_one_letter_code
_entity_poly.pdbx_strand_id
1 'polypeptide(L)'
;QWGGRDNLNSRSIGIEIVNQARDDASGFTFPCYAEEQVEVLIELLRDILERYPQIGPTDVLGHSDVAYGRKSDPGPRLPWRRLFEAGIGAWFDESTRAMYQRRFCLGLPPEVEVERAFQRYGYKPAQNRHGFELRTRAFQMHFRPRDYCGFLDVETCAILYALNEKYLGL
;
A
#
# COMPACT_ATOMS: atom_id res chain seq x y z
N GLN A 1 9.98 1.00 9.00
CA GLN A 1 11.00 1.11 7.94
C GLN A 1 10.25 1.24 6.62
N TRP A 2 10.76 2.02 5.68
CA TRP A 2 10.29 2.02 4.29
C TRP A 2 11.46 2.28 3.35
N GLY A 3 11.59 1.52 2.26
CA GLY A 3 12.68 1.68 1.28
C GLY A 3 14.07 1.62 1.93
N GLY A 4 14.26 0.71 2.89
CA GLY A 4 15.50 0.60 3.67
C GLY A 4 15.72 1.67 4.74
N ARG A 5 14.85 2.68 4.85
CA ARG A 5 14.99 3.79 5.80
C ARG A 5 14.22 3.54 7.10
N ASP A 6 14.90 3.63 8.23
CA ASP A 6 14.31 3.59 9.57
C ASP A 6 13.93 4.99 10.09
N ASN A 7 13.33 5.03 11.28
CA ASN A 7 12.90 6.24 11.99
C ASN A 7 12.11 7.23 11.11
N LEU A 8 11.05 6.73 10.46
CA LEU A 8 10.25 7.52 9.52
C LEU A 8 9.67 8.79 10.15
N ASN A 9 9.38 8.80 11.45
CA ASN A 9 8.95 10.00 12.17
C ASN A 9 9.89 11.21 11.99
N SER A 10 11.19 10.97 11.79
CA SER A 10 12.17 12.05 11.56
C SER A 10 12.21 12.55 10.11
N ARG A 11 11.46 11.91 9.20
CA ARG A 11 11.55 12.06 7.74
C ARG A 11 10.18 12.05 7.04
N SER A 12 9.09 12.13 7.78
CA SER A 12 7.73 12.07 7.24
C SER A 12 6.88 13.22 7.76
N ILE A 13 5.87 13.58 6.98
CA ILE A 13 4.77 14.44 7.41
C ILE A 13 3.60 13.49 7.72
N GLY A 14 3.10 13.54 8.95
CA GLY A 14 1.92 12.75 9.36
C GLY A 14 0.64 13.52 9.10
N ILE A 15 -0.35 12.87 8.47
CA ILE A 15 -1.70 13.40 8.27
C ILE A 15 -2.66 12.45 8.95
N GLU A 16 -3.42 12.96 9.91
CA GLU A 16 -4.47 12.22 10.59
C GLU A 16 -5.82 12.61 9.99
N ILE A 17 -6.62 11.62 9.60
CA ILE A 17 -7.96 11.84 9.04
C ILE A 17 -8.95 11.21 10.00
N VAL A 18 -9.88 12.02 10.52
CA VAL A 18 -10.92 11.54 11.44
C VAL A 18 -11.76 10.47 10.74
N ASN A 19 -11.68 9.24 11.22
CA ASN A 19 -12.47 8.10 10.76
C ASN A 19 -12.77 7.19 11.96
N GLN A 20 -14.01 6.70 12.06
CA GLN A 20 -14.44 5.88 13.19
C GLN A 20 -14.10 4.40 13.02
N ALA A 21 -12.94 4.09 12.43
CA ALA A 21 -12.47 2.72 12.33
C ALA A 21 -12.34 2.11 13.73
N ARG A 22 -12.72 0.83 13.87
CA ARG A 22 -12.70 0.10 15.14
C ARG A 22 -12.09 -1.26 14.94
N ASP A 23 -11.44 -1.74 15.99
CA ASP A 23 -10.94 -3.10 16.14
C ASP A 23 -11.52 -3.64 17.45
N ASP A 24 -12.49 -4.54 17.35
CA ASP A 24 -13.17 -5.15 18.49
C ASP A 24 -13.29 -6.67 18.33
N ALA A 25 -14.00 -7.33 19.24
CA ALA A 25 -14.15 -8.79 19.23
C ALA A 25 -14.82 -9.34 17.94
N SER A 26 -15.50 -8.49 17.16
CA SER A 26 -16.09 -8.84 15.86
C SER A 26 -15.14 -8.62 14.67
N GLY A 27 -13.95 -8.04 14.93
CA GLY A 27 -12.92 -7.74 13.96
C GLY A 27 -12.89 -6.25 13.58
N PHE A 28 -12.19 -5.97 12.48
CA PHE A 28 -12.02 -4.59 11.99
C PHE A 28 -13.27 -4.09 11.26
N THR A 29 -13.73 -2.90 11.64
CA THR A 29 -14.72 -2.13 10.88
C THR A 29 -14.06 -0.87 10.33
N PHE A 30 -14.19 -0.65 9.02
CA PHE A 30 -13.69 0.55 8.33
C PHE A 30 -14.87 1.30 7.68
N PRO A 31 -15.31 2.42 8.28
CA PRO A 31 -16.25 3.35 7.65
C PRO A 31 -15.64 4.01 6.41
N CYS A 32 -16.49 4.36 5.44
CA CYS A 32 -16.08 5.21 4.33
C CYS A 32 -15.65 6.59 4.84
N TYR A 33 -14.67 7.21 4.18
CA TYR A 33 -14.36 8.61 4.38
C TYR A 33 -15.43 9.48 3.71
N ALA A 34 -15.77 10.62 4.33
CA ALA A 34 -16.68 11.58 3.72
C ALA A 34 -16.02 12.21 2.48
N GLU A 35 -16.83 12.59 1.50
CA GLU A 35 -16.36 13.10 0.22
C GLU A 35 -15.52 14.38 0.42
N GLU A 36 -16.01 15.27 1.27
CA GLU A 36 -15.37 16.54 1.61
C GLU A 36 -14.01 16.32 2.30
N GLN A 37 -13.87 15.25 3.09
CA GLN A 37 -12.58 14.89 3.70
C GLN A 37 -11.56 14.45 2.64
N VAL A 38 -12.01 13.73 1.61
CA VAL A 38 -11.14 13.27 0.52
C VAL A 38 -10.70 14.43 -0.36
N GLU A 39 -11.60 15.37 -0.66
CA GLU A 39 -11.27 16.57 -1.44
C GLU A 39 -10.21 17.43 -0.74
N VAL A 40 -10.42 17.74 0.54
CA VAL A 40 -9.44 18.50 1.35
C VAL A 40 -8.10 17.76 1.46
N LEU A 41 -8.13 16.42 1.58
CA LEU A 41 -6.92 15.62 1.58
C LEU A 41 -6.15 15.74 0.25
N ILE A 42 -6.83 15.71 -0.89
CA ILE A 42 -6.20 15.85 -2.21
C ILE A 42 -5.52 17.22 -2.33
N GLU A 43 -6.19 18.30 -1.92
CA GLU A 43 -5.63 19.65 -1.95
C GLU A 43 -4.39 19.77 -1.06
N LEU A 44 -4.47 19.27 0.18
CA LEU A 44 -3.36 19.26 1.12
C LEU A 44 -2.16 18.47 0.58
N LEU A 45 -2.41 17.28 0.04
CA LEU A 45 -1.34 16.43 -0.49
C LEU A 45 -0.67 17.06 -1.71
N ARG A 46 -1.41 17.75 -2.59
CA ARG A 46 -0.82 18.49 -3.72
C ARG A 46 0.12 19.59 -3.25
N ASP A 47 -0.32 20.41 -2.28
CA ASP A 47 0.51 21.48 -1.72
C ASP A 47 1.78 20.93 -1.05
N ILE A 48 1.68 19.82 -0.30
CA ILE A 48 2.85 19.16 0.30
C ILE A 48 3.81 18.65 -0.79
N LEU A 49 3.30 17.96 -1.81
CA LEU A 49 4.14 17.39 -2.86
C LEU A 49 4.80 18.46 -3.74
N GLU A 50 4.16 19.61 -3.93
CA GLU A 50 4.77 20.76 -4.61
C GLU A 50 5.94 21.34 -3.80
N ARG A 51 5.78 21.46 -2.47
CA ARG A 51 6.83 21.98 -1.58
C ARG A 51 8.00 21.01 -1.37
N TYR A 52 7.76 19.71 -1.54
CA TYR A 52 8.75 18.65 -1.30
C TYR A 52 8.86 17.71 -2.52
N PRO A 53 9.48 18.18 -3.63
CA PRO A 53 9.55 17.42 -4.88
C PRO A 53 10.37 16.12 -4.79
N GLN A 54 11.10 15.90 -3.69
CA GLN A 54 11.78 14.64 -3.41
C GLN A 54 10.85 13.51 -2.92
N ILE A 55 9.60 13.82 -2.57
CA ILE A 55 8.60 12.80 -2.19
C ILE A 55 8.06 12.19 -3.48
N GLY A 56 8.48 10.95 -3.76
CA GLY A 56 8.03 10.22 -4.94
C GLY A 56 6.64 9.59 -4.75
N PRO A 57 6.02 9.08 -5.83
CA PRO A 57 4.74 8.36 -5.74
C PRO A 57 4.76 7.20 -4.73
N THR A 58 5.88 6.49 -4.62
CA THR A 58 6.05 5.36 -3.68
C THR A 58 6.34 5.79 -2.24
N ASP A 59 6.41 7.09 -1.96
CA ASP A 59 6.61 7.65 -0.61
C ASP A 59 5.31 8.15 0.04
N VAL A 60 4.18 8.11 -0.68
CA VAL A 60 2.84 8.37 -0.13
C VAL A 60 2.24 7.04 0.36
N LEU A 61 2.16 6.88 1.68
CA LEU A 61 1.95 5.59 2.32
C LEU A 61 0.85 5.63 3.38
N GLY A 62 0.21 4.49 3.60
CA GLY A 62 -0.54 4.25 4.81
C GLY A 62 0.38 3.91 5.99
N HIS A 63 -0.10 4.13 7.20
CA HIS A 63 0.63 3.69 8.40
C HIS A 63 0.76 2.16 8.43
N SER A 64 -0.22 1.44 7.88
CA SER A 64 -0.18 0.00 7.66
C SER A 64 1.00 -0.44 6.79
N ASP A 65 1.45 0.37 5.82
CA ASP A 65 2.55 -0.04 4.95
C ASP A 65 3.88 -0.10 5.70
N VAL A 66 4.09 0.89 6.56
CA VAL A 66 5.33 1.06 7.31
C VAL A 66 5.36 0.24 8.61
N ALA A 67 4.20 -0.17 9.11
CA ALA A 67 4.01 -0.86 10.39
C ALA A 67 2.92 -1.96 10.33
N TYR A 68 2.96 -2.80 9.30
CA TYR A 68 1.93 -3.82 8.97
C TYR A 68 1.54 -4.81 10.08
N GLY A 69 2.37 -5.01 11.11
CA GLY A 69 2.01 -5.85 12.27
C GLY A 69 1.39 -5.11 13.45
N ARG A 70 1.26 -3.78 13.38
CA ARG A 70 0.82 -2.92 14.48
C ARG A 70 -0.30 -1.97 14.08
N LYS A 71 -0.42 -1.66 12.80
CA LYS A 71 -1.28 -0.58 12.28
C LYS A 71 -2.08 -1.08 11.08
N SER A 72 -3.34 -0.66 11.03
CA SER A 72 -4.28 -0.96 9.93
C SER A 72 -4.83 0.31 9.28
N ASP A 73 -4.47 1.49 9.79
CA ASP A 73 -4.80 2.81 9.26
C ASP A 73 -3.95 3.13 8.02
N PRO A 74 -4.53 3.81 7.00
CA PRO A 74 -5.88 4.38 6.94
C PRO A 74 -6.96 3.35 6.51
N GLY A 75 -6.58 2.09 6.34
CA GLY A 75 -7.47 0.99 6.00
C GLY A 75 -7.91 0.98 4.53
N PRO A 76 -8.70 -0.03 4.15
CA PRO A 76 -9.11 -0.28 2.76
C PRO A 76 -10.13 0.74 2.22
N ARG A 77 -10.62 1.66 3.07
CA ARG A 77 -11.62 2.66 2.68
C ARG A 77 -11.01 3.97 2.24
N LEU A 78 -9.71 4.21 2.46
CA LEU A 78 -9.06 5.35 1.85
C LEU A 78 -9.01 5.15 0.34
N PRO A 79 -9.48 6.11 -0.48
CA PRO A 79 -9.62 5.91 -1.92
C PRO A 79 -8.29 6.11 -2.65
N TRP A 80 -7.30 5.23 -2.40
CA TRP A 80 -5.95 5.30 -2.96
C TRP A 80 -5.91 5.49 -4.48
N ARG A 81 -6.77 4.76 -5.22
CA ARG A 81 -6.89 4.92 -6.67
C ARG A 81 -7.32 6.33 -7.08
N ARG A 82 -8.24 6.96 -6.33
CA ARG A 82 -8.68 8.33 -6.60
C ARG A 82 -7.56 9.33 -6.31
N LEU A 83 -6.78 9.11 -5.25
CA LEU A 83 -5.58 9.91 -4.98
C LEU A 83 -4.59 9.81 -6.16
N PHE A 84 -4.33 8.60 -6.64
CA PHE A 84 -3.49 8.38 -7.82
C PHE A 84 -4.02 9.08 -9.07
N GLU A 85 -5.32 8.98 -9.36
CA GLU A 85 -5.96 9.67 -10.48
C GLU A 85 -5.85 11.21 -10.35
N ALA A 86 -5.70 11.72 -9.12
CA ALA A 86 -5.43 13.13 -8.84
C ALA A 86 -3.92 13.50 -8.90
N GLY A 87 -3.04 12.55 -9.24
CA GLY A 87 -1.58 12.72 -9.33
C GLY A 87 -0.81 12.41 -8.04
N ILE A 88 -1.45 11.78 -7.06
CA ILE A 88 -0.89 11.57 -5.71
C ILE A 88 -0.67 10.08 -5.44
N GLY A 89 0.56 9.70 -5.12
CA GLY A 89 0.89 8.34 -4.73
C GLY A 89 1.04 7.36 -5.90
N ALA A 90 1.38 6.11 -5.57
CA ALA A 90 1.66 5.06 -6.54
C ALA A 90 0.40 4.25 -6.89
N TRP A 91 0.30 3.83 -8.14
CA TRP A 91 -0.68 2.84 -8.58
C TRP A 91 -0.17 2.07 -9.80
N PHE A 92 -0.57 0.82 -9.94
CA PHE A 92 -0.14 -0.05 -11.04
C PHE A 92 -0.87 0.29 -12.34
N ASP A 93 -0.23 -0.05 -13.47
CA ASP A 93 -0.89 -0.02 -14.77
C ASP A 93 -1.66 -1.31 -15.00
N GLU A 94 -2.92 -1.17 -15.42
CA GLU A 94 -3.86 -2.28 -15.60
C GLU A 94 -3.35 -3.32 -16.62
N SER A 95 -2.71 -2.86 -17.70
CA SER A 95 -2.12 -3.72 -18.73
C SER A 95 -0.96 -4.56 -18.18
N THR A 96 -0.07 -3.94 -17.41
CA THR A 96 1.07 -4.61 -16.77
C THR A 96 0.62 -5.59 -15.70
N ARG A 97 -0.35 -5.21 -14.86
CA ARG A 97 -0.96 -6.13 -13.88
C ARG A 97 -1.62 -7.32 -14.58
N ALA A 98 -2.39 -7.10 -15.66
CA ALA A 98 -3.01 -8.18 -16.41
C ALA A 98 -1.97 -9.11 -17.07
N MET A 99 -0.83 -8.58 -17.51
CA MET A 99 0.29 -9.37 -18.01
C MET A 99 0.87 -10.30 -16.93
N TYR A 100 1.21 -9.77 -15.75
CA TYR A 100 1.70 -10.58 -14.63
C TYR A 100 0.66 -11.58 -14.12
N GLN A 101 -0.61 -11.19 -14.11
CA GLN A 101 -1.70 -12.08 -13.70
C GLN A 101 -1.76 -13.32 -14.60
N ARG A 102 -1.70 -13.14 -15.93
CA ARG A 102 -1.63 -14.28 -16.87
C ARG A 102 -0.41 -15.17 -16.62
N ARG A 103 0.75 -14.56 -16.34
CA ARG A 103 1.98 -15.29 -16.02
C ARG A 103 1.83 -16.14 -14.76
N PHE A 104 1.26 -15.56 -13.69
CA PHE A 104 1.16 -16.21 -12.38
C PHE A 104 -0.03 -17.16 -12.25
N CYS A 105 -0.99 -17.13 -13.18
CA CYS A 105 -2.01 -18.19 -13.30
C CYS A 105 -1.40 -19.58 -13.57
N LEU A 106 -0.20 -19.65 -14.16
CA LEU A 106 0.52 -20.92 -14.37
C LEU A 106 1.24 -21.42 -13.11
N GLY A 107 1.44 -20.54 -12.13
CA GLY A 107 2.16 -20.81 -10.90
C GLY A 107 2.68 -19.50 -10.31
N LEU A 108 2.49 -19.33 -9.00
CA LEU A 108 3.08 -18.20 -8.27
C LEU A 108 4.61 -18.34 -8.22
N PRO A 109 5.35 -17.22 -8.18
CA PRO A 109 6.78 -17.25 -7.88
C PRO A 109 7.04 -17.92 -6.52
N PRO A 110 8.22 -18.52 -6.30
CA PRO A 110 8.64 -18.97 -4.99
C PRO A 110 8.54 -17.85 -3.94
N GLU A 111 8.19 -18.20 -2.70
CA GLU A 111 7.98 -17.21 -1.63
C GLU A 111 9.20 -16.30 -1.41
N VAL A 112 10.42 -16.81 -1.59
CA VAL A 112 11.67 -16.03 -1.53
C VAL A 112 11.74 -14.92 -2.58
N GLU A 113 11.18 -15.13 -3.78
CA GLU A 113 11.13 -14.11 -4.82
C GLU A 113 10.08 -13.06 -4.51
N VAL A 114 8.92 -13.48 -3.99
CA VAL A 114 7.85 -12.57 -3.56
C VAL A 114 8.32 -11.71 -2.38
N GLU A 115 9.04 -12.29 -1.42
CA GLU A 115 9.68 -11.58 -0.32
C GLU A 115 10.64 -10.49 -0.83
N ARG A 116 11.49 -10.83 -1.81
CA ARG A 116 12.36 -9.84 -2.47
C ARG A 116 11.57 -8.76 -3.20
N ALA A 117 10.45 -9.10 -3.83
CA ALA A 117 9.59 -8.14 -4.51
C ALA A 117 8.94 -7.15 -3.53
N PHE A 118 8.50 -7.60 -2.36
CA PHE A 118 7.99 -6.71 -1.30
C PHE A 118 9.08 -5.78 -0.76
N GLN A 119 10.27 -6.32 -0.49
CA GLN A 119 11.40 -5.53 -0.02
C GLN A 119 11.84 -4.49 -1.05
N ARG A 120 11.86 -4.88 -2.33
CA ARG A 120 12.16 -3.97 -3.43
C ARG A 120 11.16 -2.82 -3.45
N TYR A 121 9.86 -3.11 -3.36
CA TYR A 121 8.84 -2.07 -3.37
C TYR A 121 8.99 -1.09 -2.19
N GLY A 122 9.38 -1.61 -1.02
CA GLY A 122 9.77 -0.77 0.12
C GLY A 122 9.41 -1.33 1.48
N TYR A 123 8.65 -2.43 1.55
CA TYR A 123 8.23 -3.00 2.83
C TYR A 123 9.40 -3.61 3.61
N LYS A 124 9.30 -3.52 4.94
CA LYS A 124 10.21 -4.26 5.84
C LYS A 124 10.11 -5.78 5.59
N PRO A 125 11.22 -6.53 5.70
CA PRO A 125 11.19 -7.99 5.63
C PRO A 125 10.29 -8.61 6.71
N ALA A 126 9.49 -9.61 6.31
CA ALA A 126 8.71 -10.40 7.25
C ALA A 126 9.63 -11.27 8.10
N GLN A 127 9.35 -11.39 9.40
CA GLN A 127 10.17 -12.18 10.34
C GLN A 127 9.76 -13.65 10.40
N ASN A 128 8.51 -13.94 10.04
CA ASN A 128 7.91 -15.26 10.05
C ASN A 128 6.68 -15.25 9.13
N ARG A 129 6.03 -16.42 8.98
CA ARG A 129 4.83 -16.59 8.16
C ARG A 129 3.69 -15.65 8.53
N HIS A 130 3.44 -15.46 9.83
CA HIS A 130 2.40 -14.54 10.28
C HIS A 130 2.72 -13.08 9.90
N GLY A 131 3.98 -12.66 10.01
CA GLY A 131 4.43 -11.35 9.53
C GLY A 131 4.29 -11.17 8.02
N PHE A 132 4.43 -12.25 7.25
CA PHE A 132 4.21 -12.25 5.80
C PHE A 132 2.72 -12.01 5.48
N GLU A 133 1.82 -12.69 6.18
CA GLU A 133 0.36 -12.52 6.04
C GLU A 133 -0.08 -11.09 6.41
N LEU A 134 0.43 -10.57 7.53
CA LEU A 134 0.16 -9.19 7.97
C LEU A 134 0.63 -8.15 6.95
N ARG A 135 1.83 -8.32 6.39
CA ARG A 135 2.35 -7.45 5.33
C ARG A 135 1.51 -7.55 4.06
N THR A 136 1.13 -8.76 3.66
CA THR A 136 0.27 -8.99 2.50
C THR A 136 -1.08 -8.31 2.69
N ARG A 137 -1.67 -8.39 3.89
CA ARG A 137 -2.90 -7.67 4.25
C ARG A 137 -2.73 -6.16 4.15
N ALA A 138 -1.64 -5.60 4.67
CA ALA A 138 -1.36 -4.16 4.56
C ALA A 138 -1.28 -3.70 3.09
N PHE A 139 -0.54 -4.45 2.27
CA PHE A 139 -0.45 -4.20 0.84
C PHE A 139 -1.81 -4.29 0.13
N GLN A 140 -2.62 -5.30 0.47
CA GLN A 140 -3.97 -5.44 -0.08
C GLN A 140 -4.89 -4.28 0.34
N MET A 141 -4.86 -3.82 1.59
CA MET A 141 -5.65 -2.65 1.99
C MET A 141 -5.29 -1.40 1.17
N HIS A 142 -4.03 -1.25 0.75
CA HIS A 142 -3.60 -0.15 -0.09
C HIS A 142 -3.98 -0.35 -1.57
N PHE A 143 -3.57 -1.47 -2.19
CA PHE A 143 -3.61 -1.64 -3.65
C PHE A 143 -4.71 -2.57 -4.16
N ARG A 144 -5.35 -3.36 -3.28
CA ARG A 144 -6.44 -4.30 -3.62
C ARG A 144 -7.51 -4.36 -2.51
N PRO A 145 -8.16 -3.23 -2.17
CA PRO A 145 -8.99 -3.12 -0.97
C PRO A 145 -10.27 -3.97 -0.98
N ARG A 146 -10.62 -4.59 -2.12
CA ARG A 146 -11.78 -5.49 -2.24
C ARG A 146 -11.57 -6.80 -1.48
N ASP A 147 -10.33 -7.25 -1.32
CA ASP A 147 -9.98 -8.44 -0.55
C ASP A 147 -8.58 -8.28 0.07
N TYR A 148 -8.57 -8.12 1.39
CA TYR A 148 -7.40 -7.93 2.23
C TYR A 148 -7.25 -9.03 3.29
N CYS A 149 -7.60 -10.26 2.94
CA CYS A 149 -7.49 -11.41 3.86
C CYS A 149 -6.06 -11.73 4.32
N GLY A 150 -5.03 -11.18 3.68
CA GLY A 150 -3.62 -11.43 4.00
C GLY A 150 -3.03 -12.66 3.34
N PHE A 151 -3.81 -13.42 2.58
CA PHE A 151 -3.30 -14.52 1.77
C PHE A 151 -2.76 -14.00 0.43
N LEU A 152 -1.58 -14.48 0.04
CA LEU A 152 -1.00 -14.17 -1.25
C LEU A 152 -1.73 -14.95 -2.35
N ASP A 153 -2.29 -14.21 -3.31
CA ASP A 153 -2.90 -14.75 -4.51
C ASP A 153 -2.29 -14.15 -5.79
N VAL A 154 -2.76 -14.65 -6.93
CA VAL A 154 -2.28 -14.26 -8.27
C VAL A 154 -2.43 -12.75 -8.49
N GLU A 155 -3.55 -12.16 -8.07
CA GLU A 155 -3.82 -10.74 -8.28
C GLU A 155 -2.91 -9.88 -7.41
N THR A 156 -2.78 -10.21 -6.13
CA THR A 156 -1.90 -9.51 -5.18
C THR A 156 -0.44 -9.57 -5.67
N CYS A 157 0.02 -10.73 -6.12
CA CYS A 157 1.36 -10.89 -6.66
C CYS A 157 1.54 -10.08 -7.97
N ALA A 158 0.56 -10.09 -8.86
CA ALA A 158 0.60 -9.35 -10.11
C ALA A 158 0.65 -7.83 -9.91
N ILE A 159 -0.11 -7.30 -8.95
CA ILE A 159 -0.08 -5.89 -8.55
C ILE A 159 1.31 -5.52 -8.04
N LEU A 160 1.89 -6.32 -7.14
CA LEU A 160 3.22 -6.05 -6.57
C LEU A 160 4.30 -5.97 -7.65
N TYR A 161 4.30 -6.91 -8.60
CA TYR A 161 5.27 -6.91 -9.69
C TYR A 161 5.04 -5.76 -10.67
N ALA A 162 3.80 -5.43 -10.99
CA ALA A 162 3.47 -4.28 -11.85
C ALA A 162 3.90 -2.95 -11.22
N LEU A 163 3.75 -2.79 -9.90
CA LEU A 163 4.25 -1.63 -9.16
C LEU A 163 5.78 -1.55 -9.21
N ASN A 164 6.48 -2.65 -8.96
CA ASN A 164 7.93 -2.70 -9.05
C ASN A 164 8.44 -2.34 -10.45
N GLU A 165 7.79 -2.86 -11.50
CA GLU A 165 8.15 -2.55 -12.88
C GLU A 165 8.00 -1.05 -13.19
N LYS A 166 6.87 -0.47 -12.80
CA LYS A 166 6.56 0.94 -13.09
C LYS A 166 7.46 1.93 -12.35
N TYR A 167 7.74 1.67 -11.07
CA TYR A 167 8.37 2.66 -10.20
C TYR A 167 9.83 2.38 -9.89
N LEU A 168 10.29 1.13 -10.01
CA LEU A 168 11.61 0.72 -9.54
C LEU A 168 12.43 -0.02 -10.61
N GLY A 169 11.92 -0.10 -11.85
CA GLY A 169 12.58 -0.64 -13.04
C GLY A 169 13.22 -2.00 -12.80
N LEU A 170 12.50 -3.10 -13.06
CA LEU A 170 12.93 -4.50 -12.83
C LEU A 170 14.44 -4.73 -12.87
#